data_AF-A0A6N8KUB9-F1
#
_entry.id   AF-A0A6N8KUB9-F1
#
_cell.length_a   1.000
_cell.length_b   1.000
_cell.length_c   1.000
_cell.angle_alpha   90.00
_cell.angle_beta   90.00
_cell.angle_gamma   90.00
#
_symmetry.space_group_name_H-M   'P 1'
#
loop_
_entity.id
_entity.type
_entity.pdbx_description
1 polymer ?
#
loop_
_entity_poly.entity_id
_entity_poly.type
_entity_poly.pdbx_seq_one_letter_code
_entity_poly.pdbx_strand_id
1 'polypeptide(L)'
;MNPHIREHIEAIQINPSVLNRISDQAGDPYLRNNHQHKSDDRNPLSYDEISRALWTDGRFEFNIYVSKGKRDNYQISSAQKFIMDVHPTEIFEFKKIQHKIKGGGLFHRDRHTYWIASTNDIASKWFFPRNGQGFQIEMWNIASESMNLNFHIEERDDAEVIEKTISSKNTYANSTNFKIDLGIQLSEAVKLDLGFGTTTNKSTEKSETTKITTTKTSDDLGNLTLYFSDPILTNSSSMVSINDGPYFYRYGYMLSNGAVTMQVLPKTIY
;
A
#
# COMPACT_ATOMS: atom_id res chain seq x y z
N MET A 1 26.47 2.99 -7.50
CA MET A 1 25.13 2.39 -7.33
C MET A 1 24.92 1.39 -8.45
N ASN A 2 24.39 0.20 -8.18
CA ASN A 2 24.15 -0.78 -9.25
C ASN A 2 22.98 -0.26 -10.12
N PRO A 3 23.19 0.08 -11.41
CA PRO A 3 22.14 0.62 -12.25
C PRO A 3 20.99 -0.36 -12.47
N HIS A 4 21.18 -1.64 -12.14
CA HIS A 4 20.19 -2.71 -12.30
C HIS A 4 19.34 -2.97 -11.06
N ILE A 5 19.49 -2.23 -9.95
CA ILE A 5 18.61 -2.41 -8.77
C ILE A 5 17.62 -1.24 -8.70
N ARG A 6 16.34 -1.54 -8.51
CA ARG A 6 15.28 -0.56 -8.22
C ARG A 6 14.38 -1.03 -7.10
N GLU A 7 13.90 -0.08 -6.34
CA GLU A 7 12.90 -0.26 -5.30
C GLU A 7 11.54 -0.51 -5.95
N HIS A 8 10.81 -1.48 -5.39
CA HIS A 8 9.48 -1.84 -5.83
C HIS A 8 8.54 -1.80 -4.63
N ILE A 9 7.36 -1.23 -4.82
CA ILE A 9 6.24 -1.45 -3.89
C ILE A 9 5.72 -2.85 -4.17
N GLU A 10 6.02 -3.77 -3.26
CA GLU A 10 5.77 -5.21 -3.45
C GLU A 10 4.34 -5.60 -3.07
N ALA A 11 3.92 -5.13 -1.90
CA ALA A 11 2.64 -5.48 -1.33
C ALA A 11 2.09 -4.30 -0.53
N ILE A 12 0.78 -4.14 -0.58
CA ILE A 12 0.06 -3.05 0.08
C ILE A 12 -1.12 -3.66 0.82
N GLN A 13 -1.41 -3.12 1.99
CA GLN A 13 -2.53 -3.51 2.82
C GLN A 13 -3.22 -2.26 3.35
N ILE A 14 -4.54 -2.17 3.17
CA ILE A 14 -5.38 -1.07 3.68
C ILE A 14 -6.08 -1.55 4.95
N ASN A 15 -6.06 -0.73 6.00
CA ASN A 15 -6.72 -1.04 7.27
C ASN A 15 -8.24 -0.78 7.20
N PRO A 16 -9.11 -1.73 7.55
CA PRO A 16 -10.55 -1.52 7.63
C PRO A 16 -10.98 -0.34 8.50
N SER A 17 -10.13 0.15 9.41
CA SER A 17 -10.41 1.34 10.20
C SER A 17 -10.64 2.60 9.35
N VAL A 18 -10.19 2.63 8.09
CA VAL A 18 -10.42 3.76 7.19
C VAL A 18 -11.68 3.64 6.34
N LEU A 19 -12.41 2.51 6.39
CA LEU A 19 -13.58 2.25 5.53
C LEU A 19 -14.64 3.35 5.59
N ASN A 20 -14.92 3.90 6.77
CA ASN A 20 -15.93 4.96 6.91
C ASN A 20 -15.53 6.27 6.21
N ARG A 21 -14.24 6.44 5.92
CA ARG A 21 -13.73 7.60 5.18
C ARG A 21 -13.83 7.30 3.69
N ILE A 22 -13.11 6.28 3.24
CA ILE A 22 -12.98 5.93 1.81
C ILE A 22 -14.28 5.44 1.12
N SER A 23 -15.39 5.35 1.85
CA SER A 23 -16.69 4.93 1.35
C SER A 23 -17.75 6.02 1.57
N ASP A 24 -17.34 7.29 1.67
CA ASP A 24 -18.22 8.40 2.03
C ASP A 24 -18.80 9.16 0.83
N GLN A 25 -18.38 8.85 -0.41
CA GLN A 25 -18.81 9.54 -1.63
C GLN A 25 -19.65 8.67 -2.56
N ALA A 26 -20.28 9.35 -3.51
CA ALA A 26 -21.14 8.71 -4.49
C ALA A 26 -20.30 8.02 -5.56
N GLY A 27 -20.28 6.68 -5.54
CA GLY A 27 -19.51 5.86 -6.47
C GLY A 27 -18.63 4.84 -5.74
N ASP A 28 -18.28 5.17 -4.50
CA ASP A 28 -17.43 4.31 -3.69
C ASP A 28 -18.13 3.01 -3.34
N PRO A 29 -17.39 1.90 -3.33
CA PRO A 29 -17.88 0.68 -2.73
C PRO A 29 -18.18 0.87 -1.24
N TYR A 30 -19.35 0.43 -0.80
CA TYR A 30 -19.72 0.35 0.61
C TYR A 30 -20.42 -0.98 0.92
N LEU A 31 -20.52 -1.32 2.20
CA LEU A 31 -21.27 -2.51 2.62
C LEU A 31 -22.77 -2.26 2.45
N ARG A 32 -23.47 -3.18 1.79
CA ARG A 32 -24.93 -3.06 1.57
C ARG A 32 -25.69 -2.91 2.89
N ASN A 33 -26.84 -2.24 2.85
CA ASN A 33 -27.69 -1.95 4.01
C ASN A 33 -27.79 -3.11 5.02
N ASN A 34 -27.48 -2.81 6.28
CA ASN A 34 -27.39 -3.75 7.41
C ASN A 34 -26.36 -4.88 7.22
N HIS A 35 -25.38 -4.65 6.35
CA HIS A 35 -24.33 -5.59 5.97
C HIS A 35 -24.88 -6.95 5.54
N GLN A 36 -25.99 -6.96 4.79
CA GLN A 36 -26.77 -8.17 4.55
C GLN A 36 -27.00 -8.43 3.06
N HIS A 37 -26.87 -9.70 2.67
CA HIS A 37 -27.30 -10.23 1.38
C HIS A 37 -28.36 -11.33 1.56
N LYS A 38 -29.34 -11.39 0.65
CA LYS A 38 -30.38 -12.43 0.62
C LYS A 38 -30.35 -13.11 -0.74
N SER A 39 -30.30 -14.43 -0.74
CA SER A 39 -30.40 -15.27 -1.94
C SER A 39 -31.57 -16.25 -1.78
N ASP A 40 -32.32 -16.43 -2.86
CA ASP A 40 -33.39 -17.44 -3.00
C ASP A 40 -32.88 -18.66 -3.83
N ASP A 41 -31.55 -18.80 -3.94
CA ASP A 41 -30.91 -19.95 -4.58
C ASP A 41 -31.11 -21.22 -3.77
N ARG A 42 -31.19 -22.34 -4.48
CA ARG A 42 -31.42 -23.66 -3.87
C ARG A 42 -30.28 -24.10 -2.95
N ASN A 43 -29.06 -23.70 -3.28
CA ASN A 43 -27.86 -24.08 -2.54
C ASN A 43 -27.28 -22.85 -1.84
N PRO A 44 -26.61 -23.02 -0.68
CA PRO A 44 -25.83 -21.96 -0.08
C PRO A 44 -24.78 -21.43 -1.07
N LEU A 45 -24.64 -20.11 -1.12
CA LEU A 45 -23.58 -19.44 -1.86
C LEU A 45 -22.20 -19.79 -1.27
N SER A 46 -21.18 -19.80 -2.13
CA SER A 46 -19.78 -19.91 -1.73
C SER A 46 -19.30 -18.65 -0.99
N TYR A 47 -18.17 -18.74 -0.29
CA TYR A 47 -17.60 -17.58 0.42
C TYR A 47 -17.33 -16.40 -0.52
N ASP A 48 -16.78 -16.65 -1.72
CA ASP A 48 -16.46 -15.59 -2.68
C ASP A 48 -17.71 -14.90 -3.22
N GLU A 49 -18.77 -15.67 -3.48
CA GLU A 49 -20.07 -15.14 -3.89
C GLU A 49 -20.69 -14.29 -2.78
N ILE A 50 -20.67 -14.76 -1.53
CA ILE A 50 -21.19 -14.00 -0.40
C ILE A 50 -20.37 -12.74 -0.18
N SER A 51 -19.04 -12.85 -0.17
CA SER A 51 -18.11 -11.74 0.05
C SER A 51 -18.34 -10.63 -0.96
N ARG A 52 -18.43 -10.98 -2.26
CA ARG A 52 -18.77 -10.02 -3.32
C ARG A 52 -20.18 -9.43 -3.13
N ALA A 53 -21.16 -10.25 -2.78
CA ALA A 53 -22.55 -9.81 -2.66
C ALA A 53 -22.83 -8.91 -1.43
N LEU A 54 -21.93 -8.89 -0.44
CA LEU A 54 -22.01 -7.99 0.72
C LEU A 54 -21.57 -6.55 0.42
N TRP A 55 -20.74 -6.36 -0.61
CA TRP A 55 -20.34 -5.04 -1.11
C TRP A 55 -21.31 -4.54 -2.18
N THR A 56 -21.40 -3.22 -2.36
CA THR A 56 -21.96 -2.64 -3.58
C THR A 56 -21.00 -2.82 -4.74
N ASP A 57 -21.53 -2.67 -5.96
CA ASP A 57 -20.68 -2.58 -7.14
C ASP A 57 -19.84 -1.28 -7.07
N GLY A 58 -18.65 -1.30 -7.67
CA GLY A 58 -17.70 -0.20 -7.65
C GLY A 58 -16.27 -0.68 -7.42
N ARG A 59 -15.32 0.26 -7.43
CA ARG A 59 -13.91 0.02 -7.12
C ARG A 59 -13.36 1.25 -6.40
N PHE A 60 -12.44 1.02 -5.46
CA PHE A 60 -11.66 2.11 -4.87
C PHE A 60 -10.47 2.42 -5.78
N GLU A 61 -10.13 3.69 -5.93
CA GLU A 61 -8.92 4.11 -6.63
C GLU A 61 -7.93 4.71 -5.63
N PHE A 62 -6.87 3.99 -5.29
CA PHE A 62 -5.83 4.53 -4.42
C PHE A 62 -4.68 5.10 -5.24
N ASN A 63 -4.36 6.37 -4.99
CA ASN A 63 -3.19 7.02 -5.56
C ASN A 63 -2.02 6.95 -4.58
N ILE A 64 -0.86 6.55 -5.08
CA ILE A 64 0.39 6.51 -4.31
C ILE A 64 1.40 7.40 -5.00
N TYR A 65 1.76 8.49 -4.33
CA TYR A 65 2.74 9.44 -4.81
C TYR A 65 4.07 9.18 -4.12
N VAL A 66 5.13 8.97 -4.90
CA VAL A 66 6.49 8.79 -4.39
C VAL A 66 7.31 10.03 -4.71
N SER A 67 7.90 10.63 -3.68
CA SER A 67 8.76 11.79 -3.83
C SER A 67 10.15 11.56 -3.26
N LYS A 68 11.12 12.22 -3.91
CA LYS A 68 12.54 12.21 -3.54
C LYS A 68 13.00 13.65 -3.46
N GLY A 69 13.69 13.98 -2.38
CA GLY A 69 14.38 15.26 -2.28
C GLY A 69 15.55 15.33 -3.25
N LYS A 70 15.85 16.51 -3.78
CA LYS A 70 17.00 16.76 -4.66
C LYS A 70 17.94 17.77 -4.00
N ARG A 71 19.23 17.43 -3.87
CA ARG A 71 20.20 18.25 -3.13
C ARG A 71 20.31 19.68 -3.67
N ASP A 72 20.36 19.82 -5.00
CA ASP A 72 20.68 21.10 -5.65
C ASP A 72 19.44 21.90 -6.09
N ASN A 73 18.22 21.38 -5.87
CA ASN A 73 16.99 22.04 -6.30
C ASN A 73 16.18 22.54 -5.10
N TYR A 74 15.98 23.85 -5.03
CA TYR A 74 14.89 24.49 -4.25
C TYR A 74 13.55 24.46 -4.99
N GLN A 75 13.51 23.84 -6.16
CA GLN A 75 12.32 23.70 -7.00
C GLN A 75 11.41 22.61 -6.44
N ILE A 76 10.10 22.85 -6.51
CA ILE A 76 9.08 21.87 -6.16
C ILE A 76 9.24 20.66 -7.08
N SER A 77 9.54 19.49 -6.52
CA SER A 77 9.62 18.25 -7.29
C SER A 77 8.22 17.70 -7.59
N SER A 78 8.07 17.05 -8.74
CA SER A 78 6.90 16.25 -9.08
C SER A 78 7.06 14.86 -8.48
N ALA A 79 6.00 14.32 -7.89
CA ALA A 79 5.99 12.94 -7.45
C ALA A 79 5.73 11.96 -8.61
N GLN A 80 6.32 10.77 -8.54
CA GLN A 80 5.90 9.63 -9.36
C GLN A 80 4.56 9.12 -8.82
N LYS A 81 3.56 8.93 -9.68
CA LYS A 81 2.23 8.46 -9.30
C LYS A 81 2.03 6.99 -9.69
N PHE A 82 1.52 6.18 -8.76
CA PHE A 82 0.94 4.86 -9.02
C PHE A 82 -0.54 4.87 -8.69
N ILE A 83 -1.31 4.07 -9.45
CA ILE A 83 -2.76 3.94 -9.28
C ILE A 83 -3.06 2.48 -8.97
N MET A 84 -3.79 2.26 -7.89
CA MET A 84 -4.31 0.97 -7.47
C MET A 84 -5.84 1.02 -7.52
N ASP A 85 -6.40 0.55 -8.63
CA ASP A 85 -7.85 0.41 -8.83
C ASP A 85 -8.28 -1.01 -8.42
N VAL A 86 -9.06 -1.14 -7.34
CA VAL A 86 -9.35 -2.43 -6.66
C VAL A 86 -10.79 -2.55 -6.19
N HIS A 87 -11.39 -3.73 -6.36
CA HIS A 87 -12.64 -4.09 -5.71
C HIS A 87 -12.39 -4.38 -4.22
N PRO A 88 -13.33 -4.09 -3.30
CA PRO A 88 -13.14 -4.33 -1.86
C PRO A 88 -12.68 -5.74 -1.50
N THR A 89 -13.17 -6.76 -2.20
CA THR A 89 -12.79 -8.18 -1.96
C THR A 89 -11.33 -8.51 -2.32
N GLU A 90 -10.64 -7.62 -3.03
CA GLU A 90 -9.23 -7.75 -3.37
C GLU A 90 -8.34 -7.30 -2.20
N ILE A 91 -8.81 -6.35 -1.39
CA ILE A 91 -8.07 -5.71 -0.28
C ILE A 91 -8.64 -6.00 1.10
N PHE A 92 -9.86 -6.54 1.18
CA PHE A 92 -10.54 -6.88 2.42
C PHE A 92 -11.12 -8.30 2.37
N GLU A 93 -11.18 -8.94 3.53
CA GLU A 93 -11.83 -10.23 3.74
C GLU A 93 -12.71 -10.21 5.00
N PHE A 94 -13.71 -11.08 5.05
CA PHE A 94 -14.59 -11.21 6.22
C PHE A 94 -14.11 -12.35 7.11
N LYS A 95 -13.69 -12.04 8.33
CA LYS A 95 -13.29 -13.00 9.38
C LYS A 95 -14.46 -13.90 9.78
N LYS A 96 -15.68 -13.35 9.77
CA LYS A 96 -16.87 -14.03 10.23
C LYS A 96 -18.10 -13.55 9.47
N ILE A 97 -18.76 -14.49 8.79
CA ILE A 97 -20.05 -14.27 8.12
C ILE A 97 -21.10 -15.09 8.85
N GLN A 98 -22.21 -14.45 9.23
CA GLN A 98 -23.38 -15.11 9.78
C GLN A 98 -24.29 -15.58 8.65
N HIS A 99 -24.93 -16.74 8.85
CA HIS A 99 -25.83 -17.33 7.87
C HIS A 99 -27.10 -17.83 8.57
N LYS A 100 -28.27 -17.52 8.01
CA LYS A 100 -29.55 -18.09 8.41
C LYS A 100 -30.32 -18.54 7.18
N ILE A 101 -31.12 -19.58 7.36
CA ILE A 101 -32.06 -20.09 6.36
C ILE A 101 -33.46 -19.84 6.89
N LYS A 102 -34.30 -19.19 6.08
CA LYS A 102 -35.74 -19.14 6.32
C LYS A 102 -36.37 -20.16 5.38
N GLY A 103 -36.89 -21.25 5.95
CA GLY A 103 -37.57 -22.29 5.19
C GLY A 103 -38.72 -21.73 4.36
N GLY A 104 -38.76 -22.11 3.09
CA GLY A 104 -39.85 -21.85 2.18
C GLY A 104 -41.01 -22.82 2.41
N GLY A 105 -42.25 -22.34 2.25
CA GLY A 105 -43.43 -23.20 2.25
C GLY A 105 -43.60 -23.95 0.93
N LEU A 106 -44.74 -24.62 0.75
CA LEU A 106 -45.08 -25.41 -0.45
C LEU A 106 -44.94 -24.69 -1.81
N PHE A 107 -44.90 -23.35 -1.81
CA PHE A 107 -44.80 -22.51 -3.02
C PHE A 107 -43.62 -21.53 -3.02
N HIS A 108 -42.73 -21.62 -2.02
CA HIS A 108 -41.60 -20.70 -1.90
C HIS A 108 -40.31 -21.47 -1.67
N ARG A 109 -39.22 -20.99 -2.25
CA ARG A 109 -37.88 -21.53 -1.98
C ARG A 109 -37.40 -21.08 -0.62
N ASP A 110 -36.44 -21.85 -0.09
CA ASP A 110 -35.69 -21.44 1.09
C ASP A 110 -34.93 -20.15 0.79
N ARG A 111 -34.94 -19.23 1.74
CA ARG A 111 -34.22 -17.97 1.64
C ARG A 111 -32.98 -18.00 2.51
N HIS A 112 -31.83 -17.93 1.86
CA HIS A 112 -30.53 -17.80 2.49
C HIS A 112 -30.27 -16.33 2.78
N THR A 113 -29.85 -16.04 4.00
CA THR A 113 -29.51 -14.70 4.45
C THR A 113 -28.12 -14.70 5.04
N TYR A 114 -27.23 -13.87 4.51
CA TYR A 114 -25.85 -13.71 4.92
C TYR A 114 -25.61 -12.30 5.44
N TRP A 115 -24.88 -12.15 6.54
CA TRP A 115 -24.51 -10.82 7.04
C TRP A 115 -23.27 -10.84 7.93
N ILE A 116 -22.66 -9.68 8.13
CA ILE A 116 -21.63 -9.48 9.17
C ILE A 116 -22.23 -8.71 10.34
N ALA A 117 -21.78 -9.00 11.56
CA ALA A 117 -22.33 -8.37 12.75
C ALA A 117 -21.77 -6.95 12.94
N SER A 118 -20.51 -6.75 12.57
CA SER A 118 -19.80 -5.49 12.72
C SER A 118 -18.72 -5.34 11.65
N THR A 119 -18.33 -4.09 11.37
CA THR A 119 -17.15 -3.79 10.55
C THR A 119 -15.85 -4.34 11.15
N ASN A 120 -15.82 -4.65 12.46
CA ASN A 120 -14.71 -5.36 13.10
C ASN A 120 -14.51 -6.79 12.59
N ASP A 121 -15.53 -7.39 11.98
CA ASP A 121 -15.45 -8.69 11.32
C ASP A 121 -14.73 -8.60 9.96
N ILE A 122 -14.26 -7.43 9.55
CA ILE A 122 -13.46 -7.21 8.34
C ILE A 122 -11.97 -7.27 8.71
N ALA A 123 -11.18 -7.93 7.87
CA ALA A 123 -9.74 -7.97 7.93
C ALA A 123 -9.15 -7.37 6.66
N SER A 124 -7.94 -6.84 6.78
CA SER A 124 -7.14 -6.44 5.64
C SER A 124 -6.55 -7.65 4.92
N LYS A 125 -6.50 -7.58 3.60
CA LYS A 125 -5.83 -8.53 2.72
C LYS A 125 -4.64 -7.85 2.03
N TRP A 126 -3.57 -8.61 1.82
CA TRP A 126 -2.44 -8.14 1.04
C TRP A 126 -2.81 -8.06 -0.44
N PHE A 127 -2.62 -6.89 -1.01
CA PHE A 127 -2.69 -6.66 -2.45
C PHE A 127 -1.31 -6.67 -3.06
N PHE A 128 -1.16 -7.37 -4.18
CA PHE A 128 0.10 -7.51 -4.90
C PHE A 128 -0.03 -6.86 -6.28
N PRO A 129 0.51 -5.64 -6.48
CA PRO A 129 0.42 -4.95 -7.75
C PRO A 129 0.99 -5.76 -8.90
N ARG A 130 0.33 -5.69 -10.07
CA ARG A 130 0.77 -6.36 -11.30
C ARG A 130 1.05 -7.86 -11.09
N ASN A 131 0.19 -8.54 -10.31
CA ASN A 131 0.32 -9.97 -9.99
C ASN A 131 1.67 -10.33 -9.35
N GLY A 132 2.19 -9.48 -8.45
CA GLY A 132 3.45 -9.72 -7.72
C GLY A 132 4.70 -9.17 -8.39
N GLN A 133 4.58 -8.51 -9.56
CA GLN A 133 5.72 -7.76 -10.12
C GLN A 133 6.02 -6.50 -9.28
N GLY A 134 4.99 -5.94 -8.61
CA GLY A 134 5.09 -4.72 -7.83
C GLY A 134 5.07 -3.46 -8.69
N PHE A 135 5.03 -2.29 -8.04
CA PHE A 135 5.20 -1.01 -8.71
C PHE A 135 6.66 -0.57 -8.65
N GLN A 136 7.32 -0.50 -9.80
CA GLN A 136 8.72 -0.08 -9.91
C GLN A 136 8.86 1.43 -9.70
N ILE A 137 9.62 1.80 -8.67
CA ILE A 137 10.00 3.18 -8.38
C ILE A 137 11.14 3.59 -9.32
N GLU A 138 11.16 4.86 -9.74
CA GLU A 138 12.28 5.44 -10.48
C GLU A 138 13.62 5.22 -9.77
N MET A 139 14.74 5.31 -10.48
CA MET A 139 16.08 5.17 -9.89
C MET A 139 16.25 6.11 -8.70
N TRP A 140 16.59 5.56 -7.54
CA TRP A 140 16.87 6.34 -6.34
C TRP A 140 18.37 6.54 -6.20
N ASN A 141 18.89 7.75 -6.48
CA ASN A 141 20.33 8.03 -6.42
C ASN A 141 20.70 8.91 -5.23
N ILE A 142 21.04 8.28 -4.11
CA ILE A 142 21.39 8.95 -2.84
C ILE A 142 22.65 9.86 -2.90
N ALA A 143 23.41 9.85 -4.00
CA ALA A 143 24.49 10.81 -4.20
C ALA A 143 23.96 12.22 -4.52
N SER A 144 22.83 12.31 -5.23
CA SER A 144 22.18 13.55 -5.67
C SER A 144 20.80 13.77 -5.03
N GLU A 145 20.20 12.73 -4.48
CA GLU A 145 18.85 12.70 -3.91
C GLU A 145 18.86 12.46 -2.39
N SER A 146 17.71 12.64 -1.74
CA SER A 146 17.53 12.37 -0.32
C SER A 146 17.75 10.89 0.02
N MET A 147 18.23 10.62 1.22
CA MET A 147 18.35 9.28 1.82
C MET A 147 17.02 8.73 2.32
N ASN A 148 15.91 9.41 2.03
CA ASN A 148 14.57 8.92 2.28
C ASN A 148 13.69 9.05 1.04
N LEU A 149 12.84 8.06 0.81
CA LEU A 149 11.68 8.13 -0.08
C LEU A 149 10.46 8.50 0.77
N ASN A 150 9.66 9.46 0.31
CA ASN A 150 8.39 9.79 0.95
C ASN A 150 7.24 9.32 0.07
N PHE A 151 6.25 8.72 0.71
CA PHE A 151 5.03 8.26 0.08
C PHE A 151 3.86 9.06 0.62
N HIS A 152 3.00 9.52 -0.27
CA HIS A 152 1.67 10.04 0.06
C HIS A 152 0.63 9.11 -0.53
N ILE A 153 -0.34 8.70 0.29
CA ILE A 153 -1.39 7.78 -0.13
C ILE A 153 -2.73 8.46 0.10
N GLU A 154 -3.59 8.39 -0.91
CA GLU A 154 -4.97 8.85 -0.84
C GLU A 154 -5.88 7.83 -1.52
N GLU A 155 -7.13 7.78 -1.08
CA GLU A 155 -8.21 7.25 -1.90
C GLU A 155 -8.75 8.42 -2.76
N ARG A 156 -9.00 8.15 -4.04
CA ARG A 156 -9.33 9.17 -5.03
C ARG A 156 -10.81 9.12 -5.34
N ASP A 157 -11.41 10.27 -5.11
CA ASP A 157 -12.77 10.55 -5.51
C ASP A 157 -12.89 11.28 -6.85
N ASP A 158 -14.05 11.14 -7.47
CA ASP A 158 -14.43 11.90 -8.65
C ASP A 158 -14.85 13.33 -8.28
N ALA A 159 -13.89 14.25 -8.31
CA ALA A 159 -14.12 15.67 -8.13
C ALA A 159 -13.17 16.55 -8.97
N GLU A 160 -13.27 17.86 -8.77
CA GLU A 160 -12.38 18.85 -9.39
C GLU A 160 -10.91 18.54 -9.09
N VAL A 161 -10.09 18.49 -10.15
CA VAL A 161 -8.65 18.27 -10.06
C VAL A 161 -7.95 19.52 -9.54
N ILE A 162 -7.13 19.36 -8.51
CA ILE A 162 -6.37 20.42 -7.86
C ILE A 162 -4.88 20.04 -7.74
N GLU A 163 -4.02 21.06 -7.64
CA GLU A 163 -2.64 20.87 -7.20
C GLU A 163 -2.56 20.97 -5.67
N LYS A 164 -2.03 19.93 -5.01
CA LYS A 164 -1.74 19.92 -3.57
C LYS A 164 -0.23 19.89 -3.38
N THR A 165 0.25 20.62 -2.38
CA THR A 165 1.67 20.64 -2.02
C THR A 165 1.86 19.90 -0.69
N ILE A 166 2.79 18.96 -0.66
CA ILE A 166 3.11 18.16 0.52
C ILE A 166 4.52 18.53 0.96
N SER A 167 4.68 18.83 2.24
CA SER A 167 5.98 19.12 2.84
C SER A 167 6.56 17.85 3.46
N SER A 168 7.80 17.52 3.14
CA SER A 168 8.50 16.35 3.67
C SER A 168 9.89 16.74 4.16
N LYS A 169 10.31 16.10 5.24
CA LYS A 169 11.66 16.28 5.80
C LYS A 169 12.61 15.30 5.12
N ASN A 170 13.59 15.83 4.42
CA ASN A 170 14.56 15.07 3.64
C ASN A 170 15.95 15.12 4.28
N THR A 171 16.62 13.98 4.34
CA THR A 171 17.98 13.87 4.88
C THR A 171 18.95 13.57 3.75
N TYR A 172 20.05 14.30 3.67
CA TYR A 172 21.06 14.16 2.63
C TYR A 172 22.38 13.65 3.19
N ALA A 173 23.00 12.71 2.47
CA ALA A 173 24.36 12.28 2.72
C ALA A 173 25.35 13.45 2.51
N ASN A 174 26.49 13.46 3.20
CA ASN A 174 27.55 14.42 2.91
C ASN A 174 28.42 13.91 1.74
N SER A 175 28.72 14.77 0.77
CA SER A 175 29.35 14.40 -0.50
C SER A 175 30.78 13.85 -0.36
N THR A 176 31.50 14.20 0.71
CA THR A 176 32.84 13.69 1.00
C THR A 176 32.88 12.22 1.42
N ASN A 177 31.73 11.61 1.71
CA ASN A 177 31.64 10.32 2.40
C ASN A 177 31.11 9.18 1.50
N PHE A 178 30.88 9.43 0.20
CA PHE A 178 30.32 8.43 -0.70
C PHE A 178 31.41 7.56 -1.35
N LYS A 179 32.01 6.65 -0.59
CA LYS A 179 32.77 5.50 -1.13
C LYS A 179 31.92 4.25 -0.97
N ILE A 180 31.02 4.02 -1.92
CA ILE A 180 30.27 2.77 -2.01
C ILE A 180 31.08 1.79 -2.88
N ASP A 181 31.73 0.83 -2.24
CA ASP A 181 32.36 -0.33 -2.87
C ASP A 181 31.29 -1.46 -2.99
N LEU A 182 30.69 -1.62 -4.17
CA LEU A 182 29.59 -2.55 -4.43
C LEU A 182 30.10 -3.92 -4.92
N GLY A 183 30.90 -4.58 -4.10
CA GLY A 183 31.34 -5.97 -4.30
C GLY A 183 30.43 -7.02 -3.66
N ILE A 184 29.13 -6.77 -3.50
CA ILE A 184 28.22 -7.62 -2.69
C ILE A 184 27.39 -8.55 -3.59
N GLN A 185 27.64 -9.87 -3.47
CA GLN A 185 26.68 -10.90 -3.86
C GLN A 185 25.49 -10.88 -2.88
N LEU A 186 24.28 -10.64 -3.39
CA LEU A 186 23.01 -10.52 -2.66
C LEU A 186 22.51 -11.88 -2.12
N SER A 187 23.30 -12.61 -1.33
CA SER A 187 22.90 -13.93 -0.81
C SER A 187 22.50 -13.97 0.66
N GLU A 188 22.79 -12.96 1.47
CA GLU A 188 22.39 -12.93 2.89
C GLU A 188 21.98 -11.52 3.30
N ALA A 189 21.13 -11.42 4.34
CA ALA A 189 20.56 -10.18 4.86
C ALA A 189 21.65 -9.23 5.41
N VAL A 190 22.35 -8.54 4.51
CA VAL A 190 23.43 -7.61 4.86
C VAL A 190 22.82 -6.25 5.12
N LYS A 191 22.85 -5.82 6.38
CA LYS A 191 22.79 -4.39 6.73
C LYS A 191 23.93 -3.70 6.01
N LEU A 192 23.61 -2.78 5.10
CA LEU A 192 24.60 -1.89 4.53
C LEU A 192 24.99 -0.87 5.61
N ASP A 193 26.02 -1.17 6.40
CA ASP A 193 26.59 -0.23 7.36
C ASP A 193 27.35 0.85 6.60
N LEU A 194 26.65 1.93 6.30
CA LEU A 194 27.21 3.15 5.71
C LEU A 194 27.93 4.00 6.77
N GLY A 195 28.84 3.42 7.55
CA GLY A 195 29.87 4.14 8.34
C GLY A 195 29.40 5.39 9.12
N PHE A 196 28.21 5.35 9.73
CA PHE A 196 27.58 6.54 10.34
C PHE A 196 28.01 6.84 11.79
N GLY A 197 29.02 6.13 12.32
CA GLY A 197 29.34 6.13 13.75
C GLY A 197 30.34 7.17 14.27
N THR A 198 31.03 7.95 13.42
CA THR A 198 32.04 8.92 13.90
C THR A 198 31.49 10.36 13.86
N THR A 199 31.77 11.13 14.90
CA THR A 199 31.32 12.52 15.19
C THR A 199 31.59 13.55 14.09
N THR A 200 32.37 13.22 13.07
CA THR A 200 32.64 14.01 11.86
C THR A 200 31.62 13.83 10.72
N ASN A 201 30.68 12.87 10.82
CA ASN A 201 29.74 12.51 9.75
C ASN A 201 28.38 13.19 9.90
N LYS A 202 28.31 14.50 9.65
CA LYS A 202 27.03 15.24 9.69
C LYS A 202 26.23 15.04 8.40
N SER A 203 25.07 14.40 8.49
CA SER A 203 24.01 14.49 7.48
C SER A 203 23.34 15.88 7.54
N THR A 204 22.79 16.35 6.43
CA THR A 204 22.02 17.60 6.41
C THR A 204 20.54 17.28 6.24
N GLU A 205 19.71 17.81 7.13
CA GLU A 205 18.26 17.72 7.01
C GLU A 205 17.71 19.00 6.38
N LYS A 206 16.74 18.86 5.47
CA LYS A 206 16.06 19.98 4.82
C LYS A 206 14.60 19.66 4.64
N SER A 207 13.72 20.63 4.89
CA SER A 207 12.31 20.51 4.57
C SER A 207 12.08 20.94 3.12
N GLU A 208 11.39 20.11 2.34
CA GLU A 208 11.13 20.36 0.94
C GLU A 208 9.68 20.06 0.59
N THR A 209 9.17 20.80 -0.38
CA THR A 209 7.80 20.68 -0.86
C THR A 209 7.75 19.91 -2.17
N THR A 210 6.81 18.97 -2.26
CA THR A 210 6.51 18.20 -3.47
C THR A 210 5.10 18.58 -3.93
N LYS A 211 4.93 18.79 -5.24
CA LYS A 211 3.62 18.98 -5.86
C LYS A 211 3.03 17.64 -6.27
N ILE A 212 1.76 17.46 -5.97
CA ILE A 212 0.94 16.35 -6.45
C ILE A 212 -0.34 16.90 -7.10
N THR A 213 -0.90 16.14 -8.02
CA THR A 213 -2.18 16.44 -8.67
C THR A 213 -3.21 15.44 -8.18
N THR A 214 -4.20 15.92 -7.43
CA THR A 214 -5.26 15.11 -6.78
C THR A 214 -6.63 15.73 -7.07
N THR A 215 -7.71 15.18 -6.54
CA THR A 215 -9.04 15.81 -6.54
C THR A 215 -9.36 16.41 -5.18
N LYS A 216 -10.25 17.40 -5.15
CA LYS A 216 -10.56 18.18 -3.94
C LYS A 216 -11.14 17.36 -2.79
N THR A 217 -11.85 16.29 -3.12
CA THR A 217 -12.57 15.47 -2.15
C THR A 217 -11.82 14.19 -1.78
N SER A 218 -10.72 13.85 -2.49
CA SER A 218 -9.86 12.70 -2.18
C SER A 218 -9.54 12.55 -0.69
N ASP A 219 -9.62 11.32 -0.23
CA ASP A 219 -9.42 10.96 1.16
C ASP A 219 -7.95 10.71 1.50
N ASP A 220 -7.37 11.55 2.36
CA ASP A 220 -5.96 11.45 2.75
C ASP A 220 -5.71 10.25 3.69
N LEU A 221 -4.98 9.25 3.22
CA LEU A 221 -4.61 8.05 4.00
C LEU A 221 -3.24 8.19 4.68
N GLY A 222 -2.62 9.37 4.59
CA GLY A 222 -1.41 9.75 5.28
C GLY A 222 -0.13 9.49 4.49
N ASN A 223 0.99 9.58 5.21
CA ASN A 223 2.32 9.50 4.63
C ASN A 223 3.13 8.34 5.20
N LEU A 224 4.05 7.80 4.41
CA LEU A 224 5.06 6.83 4.82
C LEU A 224 6.45 7.33 4.40
N THR A 225 7.48 6.93 5.13
CA THR A 225 8.86 7.29 4.79
C THR A 225 9.75 6.05 4.89
N LEU A 226 10.49 5.76 3.82
CA LEU A 226 11.52 4.71 3.79
C LEU A 226 12.89 5.37 3.81
N TYR A 227 13.74 5.01 4.75
CA TYR A 227 15.12 5.45 4.79
C TYR A 227 16.03 4.44 4.08
N PHE A 228 17.08 4.94 3.44
CA PHE A 228 18.06 4.09 2.74
C PHE A 228 18.80 3.16 3.71
N SER A 229 18.90 3.55 4.97
CA SER A 229 19.48 2.76 6.06
C SER A 229 18.52 1.74 6.67
N ASP A 230 17.25 1.74 6.28
CA ASP A 230 16.28 0.78 6.82
C ASP A 230 16.66 -0.65 6.39
N PRO A 231 16.47 -1.64 7.27
CA PRO A 231 16.75 -3.02 6.92
C PRO A 231 15.83 -3.46 5.77
N ILE A 232 16.33 -4.28 4.84
CA ILE A 232 15.47 -4.92 3.81
C ILE A 232 14.69 -6.09 4.42
N LEU A 233 15.39 -6.88 5.26
CA LEU A 233 14.85 -8.03 5.98
C LEU A 233 15.04 -7.81 7.48
N THR A 234 13.99 -8.09 8.26
CA THR A 234 14.01 -7.97 9.73
C THR A 234 14.40 -9.28 10.42
N ASN A 235 14.40 -10.40 9.69
CA ASN A 235 14.79 -11.73 10.18
C ASN A 235 15.23 -12.63 9.00
N SER A 236 15.72 -13.84 9.30
CA SER A 236 15.91 -14.92 8.34
C SER A 236 14.65 -15.10 7.48
N SER A 237 14.78 -14.84 6.18
CA SER A 237 13.66 -14.67 5.28
C SER A 237 13.02 -16.01 4.93
N SER A 238 11.69 -16.08 5.00
CA SER A 238 10.91 -17.11 4.31
C SER A 238 10.03 -16.44 3.28
N MET A 239 10.13 -16.91 2.03
CA MET A 239 9.14 -16.59 1.00
C MET A 239 7.90 -17.42 1.29
N VAL A 240 6.75 -16.76 1.36
CA VAL A 240 5.46 -17.40 1.61
C VAL A 240 4.46 -16.92 0.57
N SER A 241 3.55 -17.78 0.15
CA SER A 241 2.34 -17.39 -0.57
C SER A 241 1.19 -17.32 0.42
N ILE A 242 0.28 -16.36 0.23
CA ILE A 242 -0.99 -16.28 0.96
C ILE A 242 -2.11 -16.56 -0.03
N ASN A 243 -2.99 -17.50 0.29
CA ASN A 243 -4.19 -17.82 -0.49
C ASN A 243 -3.90 -18.03 -1.99
N ASP A 244 -2.87 -18.84 -2.31
CA ASP A 244 -2.37 -19.10 -3.67
C ASP A 244 -1.92 -17.86 -4.45
N GLY A 245 -1.69 -16.74 -3.75
CA GLY A 245 -1.16 -15.50 -4.31
C GLY A 245 0.36 -15.53 -4.53
N PRO A 246 0.93 -14.44 -5.09
CA PRO A 246 2.37 -14.31 -5.31
C PRO A 246 3.18 -14.56 -4.04
N TYR A 247 4.38 -15.11 -4.20
CA TYR A 247 5.32 -15.23 -3.11
C TYR A 247 5.78 -13.83 -2.66
N PHE A 248 5.81 -13.60 -1.36
CA PHE A 248 6.38 -12.39 -0.77
C PHE A 248 7.20 -12.72 0.48
N TYR A 249 7.99 -11.74 0.92
CA TYR A 249 8.87 -11.90 2.06
C TYR A 249 8.11 -11.64 3.35
N ARG A 250 7.83 -12.69 4.14
CA ARG A 250 7.15 -12.58 5.45
C ARG A 250 7.85 -11.59 6.39
N TYR A 251 9.18 -11.52 6.33
CA TYR A 251 10.02 -10.67 7.17
C TYR A 251 10.66 -9.51 6.39
N GLY A 252 10.13 -9.16 5.23
CA GLY A 252 10.53 -7.91 4.57
C GLY A 252 10.09 -6.71 5.40
N TYR A 253 10.90 -5.66 5.43
CA TYR A 253 10.57 -4.45 6.19
C TYR A 253 9.27 -3.82 5.70
N MET A 254 8.42 -3.43 6.65
CA MET A 254 7.08 -2.89 6.40
C MET A 254 6.99 -1.47 6.94
N LEU A 255 6.52 -0.58 6.08
CA LEU A 255 6.17 0.79 6.42
C LEU A 255 4.70 0.79 6.84
N SER A 256 4.35 1.45 7.94
CA SER A 256 2.95 1.58 8.35
C SER A 256 2.68 2.93 9.01
N ASN A 257 1.50 3.49 8.73
CA ASN A 257 0.97 4.68 9.39
C ASN A 257 -0.37 4.39 10.10
N GLY A 258 -0.71 3.10 10.27
CA GLY A 258 -1.97 2.63 10.84
C GLY A 258 -3.12 2.52 9.84
N ALA A 259 -3.20 3.40 8.84
CA ALA A 259 -4.18 3.34 7.75
C ALA A 259 -3.71 2.41 6.62
N VAL A 260 -2.44 2.50 6.25
CA VAL A 260 -1.81 1.75 5.17
C VAL A 260 -0.56 1.07 5.70
N THR A 261 -0.36 -0.18 5.31
CA THR A 261 0.89 -0.91 5.49
C THR A 261 1.44 -1.32 4.13
N MET A 262 2.73 -1.09 3.90
CA MET A 262 3.37 -1.27 2.60
C MET A 262 4.73 -1.93 2.76
N GLN A 263 5.02 -2.90 1.90
CA GLN A 263 6.34 -3.52 1.79
C GLN A 263 7.03 -2.98 0.53
N VAL A 264 8.23 -2.44 0.72
CA VAL A 264 9.07 -1.92 -0.37
C VAL A 264 10.37 -2.70 -0.40
N LEU A 265 10.73 -3.26 -1.55
CA LEU A 265 11.91 -4.12 -1.69
C LEU A 265 12.76 -3.74 -2.90
N PRO A 266 14.09 -3.80 -2.80
CA PRO A 266 14.96 -3.70 -3.96
C PRO A 266 14.87 -4.98 -4.80
N LYS A 267 14.67 -4.84 -6.11
CA LYS A 267 14.73 -5.95 -7.08
C LYS A 267 15.71 -5.63 -8.20
N THR A 268 16.31 -6.67 -8.76
CA THR A 268 17.11 -6.57 -9.97
C THR A 268 16.21 -6.42 -11.20
N ILE A 269 16.56 -5.51 -12.09
CA ILE A 269 15.94 -5.34 -13.41
C ILE A 269 16.81 -6.05 -14.44
N TYR A 270 16.17 -6.88 -15.27
CA TYR A 270 16.79 -7.58 -16.40
C TYR A 270 16.60 -6.79 -17.69
#